data_AF-A0A432SHN1-F1
#
_entry.id   AF-A0A432SHN1-F1
#
_cell.length_a   1.000
_cell.length_b   1.000
_cell.length_c   1.000
_cell.angle_alpha   90.00
_cell.angle_beta   90.00
_cell.angle_gamma   90.00
#
_symmetry.space_group_name_H-M   'P 1'
#
loop_
_entity.id
_entity.type
_entity.pdbx_description
1 polymer ?
#
loop_
_entity_poly.entity_id
_entity_poly.type
_entity_poly.pdbx_seq_one_letter_code
_entity_poly.pdbx_strand_id
1 'polypeptide(L)'
;MIDPSVIRPEIALDDFLPIFVSSALVLVFGGFYVGIYTAVKVNILKKWAMPFAYLFWMLTAYCLYIMGSLMHVGDFTAKALVIAAIGLLLLPHAVYYMQDRVHRDNEH
;
A
#
# COMPACT_ATOMS: atom_id res chain seq x y z
N MET A 1 26.66 -16.56 -21.77
CA MET A 1 25.28 -17.04 -21.56
C MET A 1 24.60 -16.01 -20.67
N ILE A 2 23.52 -15.39 -21.17
CA ILE A 2 22.70 -14.51 -20.32
C ILE A 2 21.93 -15.44 -19.38
N ASP A 3 21.99 -15.17 -18.08
CA ASP A 3 21.30 -15.96 -17.07
C ASP A 3 19.79 -15.96 -17.39
N PRO A 4 19.13 -17.13 -17.51
CA PRO A 4 17.70 -17.20 -17.81
C PRO A 4 16.82 -16.50 -16.76
N SER A 5 17.36 -16.16 -15.58
CA SER A 5 16.70 -15.29 -14.60
C SER A 5 16.54 -13.83 -15.05
N VAL A 6 17.25 -13.40 -16.09
CA VAL A 6 17.15 -12.05 -16.70
C VAL A 6 16.09 -12.01 -17.81
N ILE A 7 15.61 -13.16 -18.29
CA ILE A 7 14.52 -13.23 -19.26
C ILE A 7 13.21 -13.05 -18.52
N ARG A 8 12.73 -11.80 -18.47
CA ARG A 8 11.40 -11.48 -17.93
C ARG A 8 10.34 -12.21 -18.79
N PRO A 9 9.41 -12.96 -18.20
CA PRO A 9 8.26 -13.48 -18.93
C PRO A 9 7.60 -12.32 -19.67
N GLU A 10 7.32 -12.52 -20.96
CA GLU A 10 6.64 -11.51 -21.77
C GLU A 10 5.25 -11.29 -21.17
N ILE A 11 4.95 -10.07 -20.75
CA ILE A 11 3.62 -9.72 -20.22
C ILE A 11 2.66 -9.88 -21.38
N ALA A 12 1.61 -10.69 -21.20
CA ALA A 12 0.57 -10.82 -22.22
C ALA A 12 -0.02 -9.43 -22.51
N LEU A 13 -0.16 -9.07 -23.79
CA LEU A 13 -0.61 -7.74 -24.19
C LEU A 13 -1.99 -7.40 -23.57
N ASP A 14 -2.82 -8.42 -23.38
CA ASP A 14 -4.14 -8.31 -22.76
C ASP A 14 -4.09 -8.00 -21.25
N ASP A 15 -3.00 -8.37 -20.56
CA ASP A 15 -2.81 -8.13 -19.12
C ASP A 15 -2.27 -6.72 -18.84
N PHE A 16 -1.77 -6.01 -19.85
CA PHE A 16 -1.20 -4.67 -19.70
C PHE A 16 -2.19 -3.69 -19.06
N LEU A 17 -3.42 -3.61 -19.58
CA LEU A 17 -4.41 -2.66 -19.09
C LEU A 17 -4.85 -2.98 -17.65
N PRO A 18 -5.18 -4.24 -17.29
CA PRO A 18 -5.41 -4.64 -15.90
C PRO A 18 -4.26 -4.33 -14.95
N ILE A 19 -3.01 -4.58 -15.34
CA ILE A 19 -1.81 -4.27 -14.54
C ILE A 19 -1.70 -2.76 -14.33
N PHE A 20 -1.87 -1.98 -15.39
CA PHE A 20 -1.79 -0.52 -15.32
C PHE A 20 -2.87 0.05 -14.39
N VAL A 21 -4.12 -0.34 -14.58
CA VAL A 21 -5.26 0.13 -13.77
C VAL A 21 -5.10 -0.29 -12.32
N SER A 22 -4.74 -1.56 -12.05
CA SER A 22 -4.51 -2.03 -10.68
C SER A 22 -3.35 -1.25 -10.01
N SER A 23 -2.27 -0.96 -10.72
CA SER A 23 -1.15 -0.16 -10.20
C SER A 23 -1.56 1.28 -9.87
N ALA A 24 -2.40 1.91 -10.69
CA ALA A 24 -2.94 3.24 -10.43
C ALA A 24 -3.87 3.22 -9.21
N LEU A 25 -4.73 2.20 -9.10
CA LEU A 25 -5.64 2.03 -7.97
C LEU A 25 -4.90 1.78 -6.64
N VAL A 26 -3.73 1.12 -6.66
CA VAL A 26 -2.86 0.99 -5.47
C VAL A 26 -2.50 2.38 -4.92
N LEU A 27 -2.13 3.32 -5.79
CA LEU A 27 -1.79 4.68 -5.37
C LEU A 27 -3.01 5.45 -4.86
N VAL A 28 -4.14 5.34 -5.56
CA VAL A 28 -5.39 6.02 -5.20
C VAL A 28 -5.90 5.52 -3.84
N PHE A 29 -6.04 4.20 -3.67
CA PHE A 29 -6.54 3.62 -2.43
C PHE A 29 -5.52 3.73 -1.29
N GLY A 30 -4.23 3.61 -1.58
CA GLY A 30 -3.17 3.82 -0.58
C GLY A 30 -3.17 5.26 -0.08
N GLY A 31 -3.35 6.22 -0.99
CA GLY A 31 -3.52 7.64 -0.65
C GLY A 31 -4.77 7.89 0.20
N PHE A 32 -5.91 7.30 -0.15
CA PHE A 32 -7.12 7.40 0.68
C PHE A 32 -6.95 6.78 2.07
N TYR A 33 -6.28 5.63 2.17
CA TYR A 33 -5.99 5.02 3.46
C TYR A 33 -5.20 5.98 4.36
N VAL A 34 -4.05 6.48 3.87
CA VAL A 34 -3.20 7.40 4.65
C VAL A 34 -3.91 8.72 4.93
N GLY A 35 -4.64 9.26 3.94
CA GLY A 35 -5.36 10.52 4.04
C GLY A 35 -6.50 10.48 5.07
N ILE A 36 -7.36 9.45 5.02
CA ILE A 36 -8.44 9.28 6.00
C ILE A 36 -7.88 8.98 7.38
N TYR A 37 -6.86 8.11 7.48
CA TYR A 37 -6.21 7.81 8.75
C TYR A 37 -5.66 9.10 9.40
N THR A 38 -4.95 9.90 8.61
CA THR A 38 -4.40 11.19 9.03
C THR A 38 -5.50 12.14 9.48
N ALA A 39 -6.52 12.33 8.64
CA ALA A 39 -7.63 13.24 8.93
C ALA A 39 -8.39 12.86 10.20
N VAL A 40 -8.53 11.57 10.52
CA VAL A 40 -9.10 11.12 11.79
C VAL A 40 -8.17 11.42 12.97
N LYS A 41 -6.85 11.18 12.81
CA LYS A 41 -5.87 11.42 13.89
C LYS A 41 -5.69 12.89 14.23
N VAL A 42 -5.82 13.79 13.25
CA VAL A 42 -5.78 15.24 13.47
C VAL A 42 -7.16 15.85 13.77
N ASN A 43 -8.16 15.03 14.08
CA ASN A 43 -9.54 15.43 14.40
C ASN A 43 -10.29 16.23 13.31
N ILE A 44 -9.83 16.18 12.05
CA ILE A 44 -10.57 16.73 10.89
C ILE A 44 -11.80 15.84 10.58
N LEU A 45 -11.65 14.52 10.71
CA LEU A 45 -12.74 13.55 10.54
C LEU A 45 -13.10 12.88 11.87
N LYS A 46 -14.37 12.47 11.99
CA LYS A 46 -14.85 11.73 13.16
C LYS A 46 -14.15 10.36 13.25
N LYS A 47 -13.94 9.86 14.47
CA LYS A 47 -13.34 8.54 14.73
C LYS A 47 -14.06 7.37 14.03
N TRP A 48 -15.36 7.52 13.76
CA TRP A 48 -16.14 6.53 12.99
C TRP A 48 -15.73 6.41 11.52
N ALA A 49 -14.94 7.34 10.98
CA ALA A 49 -14.37 7.22 9.64
C ALA A 49 -13.16 6.27 9.57
N MET A 50 -12.60 5.85 10.72
CA MET A 50 -11.41 4.99 10.79
C MET A 50 -11.58 3.63 10.09
N PRO A 51 -12.72 2.91 10.19
CA PRO A 51 -12.95 1.67 9.44
C PRO A 51 -12.85 1.86 7.92
N PHE A 52 -13.24 3.02 7.39
CA PHE A 52 -13.11 3.30 5.95
C PHE A 52 -11.65 3.38 5.51
N ALA A 53 -10.75 3.92 6.35
CA ALA A 53 -9.32 3.89 6.07
C ALA A 53 -8.85 2.44 5.89
N TYR A 54 -9.16 1.55 6.83
CA TYR A 54 -8.75 0.14 6.73
C TYR A 54 -9.39 -0.60 5.55
N LEU A 55 -10.61 -0.22 5.13
CA LEU A 55 -11.21 -0.71 3.90
C LEU A 55 -10.37 -0.32 2.68
N PHE A 56 -9.95 0.94 2.57
CA PHE A 56 -9.06 1.38 1.50
C PHE A 56 -7.69 0.71 1.54
N TRP A 57 -7.17 0.38 2.72
CA TRP A 57 -5.96 -0.43 2.84
C TRP A 57 -6.16 -1.85 2.29
N MET A 58 -7.26 -2.53 2.66
CA MET A 58 -7.58 -3.85 2.11
C MET A 58 -7.74 -3.81 0.59
N LEU A 59 -8.35 -2.76 0.06
CA LEU A 59 -8.52 -2.58 -1.38
C LEU A 59 -7.17 -2.33 -2.08
N THR A 60 -6.27 -1.60 -1.43
CA THR A 60 -4.87 -1.42 -1.89
C THR A 60 -4.13 -2.76 -1.94
N ALA A 61 -4.25 -3.56 -0.88
CA ALA A 61 -3.65 -4.90 -0.81
C ALA A 61 -4.22 -5.83 -1.89
N TYR A 62 -5.53 -5.75 -2.18
CA TYR A 62 -6.17 -6.49 -3.25
C TYR A 62 -5.66 -6.08 -4.63
N CYS A 63 -5.51 -4.78 -4.90
CA CYS A 63 -4.92 -4.30 -6.16
C CYS A 63 -3.45 -4.72 -6.31
N LEU A 64 -2.68 -4.70 -5.22
CA LEU A 64 -1.31 -5.23 -5.18
C LEU A 64 -1.26 -6.72 -5.54
N TYR A 65 -2.19 -7.51 -5.01
CA TYR A 65 -2.30 -8.94 -5.32
C TYR A 65 -2.62 -9.18 -6.80
N ILE A 66 -3.63 -8.48 -7.35
CA ILE A 66 -3.98 -8.60 -8.78
C ILE A 66 -2.79 -8.25 -9.67
N MET A 67 -2.15 -7.11 -9.41
CA MET A 67 -1.00 -6.65 -10.17
C MET A 67 0.14 -7.68 -10.10
N GLY A 68 0.46 -8.20 -8.91
CA GLY A 68 1.48 -9.22 -8.73
C GLY A 68 1.15 -10.52 -9.48
N SER A 69 -0.08 -11.00 -9.39
CA SER A 69 -0.52 -12.22 -10.07
C SER A 69 -0.39 -12.11 -11.59
N LEU A 70 -0.84 -10.99 -12.18
CA LEU A 70 -0.84 -10.79 -13.64
C LEU A 70 0.57 -10.53 -14.20
N MET A 71 1.43 -9.88 -13.41
CA MET A 71 2.82 -9.67 -13.80
C MET A 71 3.67 -10.95 -13.77
N HIS A 72 3.10 -12.10 -13.36
CA HIS A 72 3.80 -13.36 -13.17
C HIS A 72 5.10 -13.16 -12.37
N VAL A 73 5.04 -12.31 -11.34
CA VAL A 73 6.24 -11.95 -10.59
C VAL A 73 6.81 -13.17 -9.88
N GLY A 74 8.13 -13.31 -9.92
CA GLY A 74 8.82 -14.37 -9.17
C GLY A 74 8.56 -14.26 -7.67
N ASP A 75 8.74 -15.38 -6.96
CA ASP A 75 8.47 -15.52 -5.52
C ASP A 75 9.06 -14.40 -4.65
N PHE A 76 10.25 -13.91 -5.02
CA PHE A 76 10.90 -12.82 -4.31
C PHE A 76 10.07 -11.53 -4.37
N THR A 77 9.62 -11.15 -5.56
CA THR A 77 8.85 -9.91 -5.76
C THR A 77 7.46 -10.04 -5.17
N ALA A 78 6.81 -11.21 -5.25
CA ALA A 78 5.54 -11.46 -4.55
C ALA A 78 5.67 -11.25 -3.04
N LYS A 79 6.74 -11.77 -2.41
CA LYS A 79 7.04 -11.54 -1.00
C LYS A 79 7.31 -10.05 -0.70
N ALA A 80 8.04 -9.37 -1.57
CA ALA A 80 8.29 -7.94 -1.43
C ALA A 80 6.98 -7.11 -1.48
N LEU A 81 6.02 -7.46 -2.34
CA LEU A 81 4.72 -6.79 -2.41
C LEU A 81 3.90 -7.00 -1.13
N VAL A 82 3.94 -8.19 -0.52
CA VAL A 82 3.31 -8.45 0.77
C VAL A 82 3.95 -7.61 1.88
N ILE A 83 5.28 -7.56 1.92
CA ILE A 83 6.01 -6.73 2.88
C ILE A 83 5.66 -5.25 2.68
N ALA A 84 5.56 -4.79 1.43
CA ALA A 84 5.15 -3.42 1.12
C ALA A 84 3.73 -3.10 1.62
N ALA A 85 2.77 -4.03 1.46
CA ALA A 85 1.41 -3.87 1.97
C ALA A 85 1.38 -3.75 3.50
N ILE A 86 2.16 -4.58 4.21
CA ILE A 86 2.32 -4.51 5.67
C ILE A 86 2.99 -3.19 6.08
N GLY A 87 4.06 -2.80 5.37
CA GLY A 87 4.75 -1.53 5.59
C GLY A 87 3.80 -0.35 5.46
N LEU A 88 2.96 -0.36 4.43
CA LEU A 88 1.93 0.66 4.24
C LEU A 88 0.95 0.71 5.42
N LEU A 89 0.52 -0.45 5.95
CA LEU A 89 -0.36 -0.50 7.12
C LEU A 89 0.30 0.11 8.36
N LEU A 90 1.58 -0.18 8.59
CA LEU A 90 2.27 0.22 9.81
C LEU A 90 2.74 1.68 9.78
N LEU A 91 2.98 2.23 8.59
CA LEU A 91 3.57 3.57 8.41
C LEU A 91 2.80 4.66 9.16
N PRO A 92 1.47 4.80 9.01
CA PRO A 92 0.71 5.81 9.74
C PRO A 92 0.76 5.57 11.25
N HIS A 93 0.69 4.31 11.70
CA HIS A 93 0.76 4.00 13.13
C HIS A 93 2.10 4.42 13.74
N ALA A 94 3.21 4.11 13.06
CA ALA A 94 4.55 4.48 13.52
C ALA A 94 4.74 5.99 13.57
N VAL A 95 4.34 6.71 12.51
CA VAL A 95 4.47 8.18 12.43
C VAL A 95 3.70 8.85 13.56
N TYR A 96 2.44 8.48 13.76
CA TYR A 96 1.62 9.10 14.80
C TYR A 96 2.07 8.74 16.22
N TYR A 97 2.62 7.54 16.42
CA TYR A 97 3.23 7.17 17.70
C TYR A 97 4.46 8.05 18.02
N MET A 98 5.32 8.28 17.03
CA MET A 98 6.49 9.16 17.20
C MET A 98 6.08 10.62 17.44
N GLN A 99 5.07 11.12 16.71
CA GLN A 99 4.55 12.47 16.87
C GLN A 99 3.96 12.69 18.27
N ASP A 100 3.14 11.75 18.76
CA ASP A 100 2.54 11.83 20.10
C ASP A 100 3.62 11.88 21.19
N ARG A 101 4.65 11.04 21.06
CA ARG A 101 5.79 11.04 21.99
C ARG A 101 6.53 12.38 22.01
N VAL A 102 6.86 12.92 20.83
CA VAL A 102 7.56 14.21 20.70
C VAL A 102 6.71 15.35 21.24
N HIS A 103 5.40 15.31 21.05
CA HIS A 103 4.49 16.33 21.59
C HIS A 103 4.51 16.31 23.12
N ARG A 104 4.40 15.12 23.73
CA ARG A 104 4.46 14.96 25.19
C ARG A 104 5.79 15.39 25.80
N ASP A 105 6.91 15.10 25.13
CA ASP A 105 8.26 15.43 25.64
C ASP A 105 8.57 16.94 25.56
N ASN A 106 7.88 17.69 24.69
CA ASN A 106 8.11 19.13 24.46
C ASN A 106 7.05 20.06 25.09
N GLU A 107 5.98 19.52 25.68
CA GLU A 107 4.97 20.31 26.43
C GLU A 107 5.40 20.61 27.89
N HIS A 108 6.71 20.70 28.13
CA HIS A 108 7.31 21.10 29.42
C HIS A 108 7.75 22.56 29.39
#